data_AF-B1I9Z0-F1
#
_entry.id   AF-B1I9Z0-F1
#
_cell.length_a   1.000
_cell.length_b   1.000
_cell.length_c   1.000
_cell.angle_alpha   90.00
_cell.angle_beta   90.00
_cell.angle_gamma   90.00
#
_symmetry.space_group_name_H-M   'P 1'
#
loop_
_entity.id
_entity.type
_entity.pdbx_description
1 polymer ?
#
loop_
_entity_poly.entity_id
_entity_poly.type
_entity_poly.pdbx_seq_one_letter_code
_entity_poly.pdbx_strand_id
1 'polypeptide(L)'
;MQSVAPLVTYLFVVAISILDGFAAPVSYAIVPRYATDLGKANSALSMTGEAVQLIGWGLGGLLFATIGLLPTTFIILVLYIISSFLMLFLPNAEVEVLESETNLEILLKGWKLVARNPRLRLFVSANLLEIFSNTIWVSSIILVFVTELLNKTESYWGYSNTAYSIGIIISGLIAFRLSEKFLAAKWESILFPLVAMAIVTLTILYFPNAQMFLLFSALVGMLSQLKEVPESVFLQETVEENHLVNVYSVLEVISTLAFSVFVLLMSYITESFGISISFWLSAICLMIEAILIYIRRDYFK
;
A
#
# COMPACT_ATOMS: atom_id res chain seq x y z
N MET A 1 -21.43 0.37 -29.68
CA MET A 1 -20.03 0.02 -29.35
C MET A 1 -19.92 -1.49 -29.48
N GLN A 2 -19.12 -2.01 -30.42
CA GLN A 2 -18.84 -3.45 -30.46
C GLN A 2 -18.10 -3.78 -29.16
N SER A 3 -18.69 -4.64 -28.33
CA SER A 3 -18.04 -5.12 -27.11
C SER A 3 -16.74 -5.79 -27.51
N VAL A 4 -15.62 -5.26 -27.03
CA VAL A 4 -14.33 -5.95 -27.11
C VAL A 4 -14.55 -7.33 -26.48
N ALA A 5 -14.16 -8.39 -27.19
CA ALA A 5 -14.35 -9.75 -26.70
C ALA A 5 -13.71 -9.86 -25.30
N PRO A 6 -14.40 -10.43 -24.29
CA PRO A 6 -13.89 -10.49 -22.92
C PRO A 6 -12.46 -11.03 -22.81
N LEU A 7 -12.11 -11.99 -23.69
CA LEU A 7 -10.76 -12.54 -23.80
C LEU A 7 -9.69 -11.48 -24.07
N VAL A 8 -9.96 -10.53 -24.98
CA VAL A 8 -9.02 -9.45 -25.31
C VAL A 8 -8.82 -8.53 -24.12
N THR A 9 -9.90 -8.21 -23.39
CA THR A 9 -9.81 -7.43 -22.15
C THR A 9 -8.96 -8.15 -21.10
N TYR A 10 -9.16 -9.45 -20.90
CA TYR A 10 -8.33 -10.23 -19.96
C TYR A 10 -6.87 -10.31 -20.38
N LEU A 11 -6.57 -10.43 -21.68
CA LEU A 11 -5.19 -10.38 -22.18
C LEU A 11 -4.52 -9.04 -21.87
N PHE A 12 -5.25 -7.92 -22.04
CA PHE A 12 -4.73 -6.60 -21.65
C PHE A 12 -4.49 -6.50 -20.15
N VAL A 13 -5.42 -7.00 -19.32
CA VAL A 13 -5.24 -7.03 -17.87
C VAL A 13 -3.98 -7.82 -17.49
N VAL A 14 -3.80 -9.02 -18.06
CA VAL A 14 -2.59 -9.84 -17.81
C VAL A 14 -1.32 -9.10 -18.26
N ALA A 15 -1.33 -8.48 -19.43
CA ALA A 15 -0.17 -7.74 -19.92
C ALA A 15 0.18 -6.55 -19.03
N ILE A 16 -0.82 -5.79 -18.58
CA ILE A 16 -0.63 -4.66 -17.65
C ILE A 16 -0.09 -5.18 -16.32
N SER A 17 -0.67 -6.23 -15.74
CA SER A 17 -0.18 -6.81 -14.48
C SER A 17 1.26 -7.31 -14.56
N ILE A 18 1.68 -7.87 -15.71
CA ILE A 18 3.08 -8.26 -15.92
C ILE A 18 3.99 -7.02 -15.93
N LEU A 19 3.60 -5.95 -16.63
CA LEU A 19 4.37 -4.71 -16.71
C LEU A 19 4.46 -4.01 -15.34
N ASP A 20 3.36 -3.97 -14.58
CA ASP A 20 3.32 -3.42 -13.23
C ASP A 20 4.23 -4.20 -12.27
N GLY A 21 4.27 -5.54 -12.41
CA GLY A 21 5.19 -6.39 -11.65
C GLY A 21 6.67 -6.08 -11.87
N PHE A 22 7.04 -5.47 -13.00
CA PHE A 22 8.40 -4.93 -13.21
C PHE A 22 8.53 -3.49 -12.71
N ALA A 23 7.53 -2.65 -12.96
CA ALA A 23 7.60 -1.21 -12.68
C ALA A 23 7.56 -0.90 -11.18
N ALA A 24 6.73 -1.59 -10.40
CA ALA A 24 6.53 -1.30 -8.98
C ALA A 24 7.81 -1.55 -8.14
N PRO A 25 8.46 -2.73 -8.20
CA PRO A 25 9.68 -2.97 -7.43
C PRO A 25 10.83 -2.01 -7.79
N VAL A 26 10.93 -1.65 -9.08
CA VAL A 26 11.93 -0.69 -9.57
C VAL A 26 11.64 0.72 -9.04
N SER A 27 10.38 1.15 -9.02
CA SER A 27 9.98 2.48 -8.56
C SER A 27 10.34 2.70 -7.09
N TYR A 28 10.14 1.69 -6.24
CA TYR A 28 10.50 1.78 -4.82
C TYR A 28 12.00 1.64 -4.58
N ALA A 29 12.69 0.76 -5.31
CA ALA A 29 14.13 0.55 -5.15
C ALA A 29 14.98 1.74 -5.64
N ILE A 30 14.42 2.59 -6.49
CA ILE A 30 15.08 3.81 -6.98
C ILE A 30 15.17 4.89 -5.89
N VAL A 31 14.26 4.91 -4.91
CA VAL A 31 14.18 5.99 -3.91
C VAL A 31 15.50 6.22 -3.17
N PRO A 32 16.17 5.18 -2.63
CA PRO A 32 17.42 5.40 -1.89
C PRO A 32 18.60 5.84 -2.77
N ARG A 33 18.54 5.60 -4.07
CA ARG A 33 19.61 5.98 -5.01
C ARG A 33 19.68 7.48 -5.29
N TYR A 34 18.56 8.19 -5.17
CA TYR A 34 18.48 9.62 -5.49
C TYR A 34 18.09 10.50 -4.31
N ALA A 35 17.54 9.94 -3.24
CA ALA A 35 17.14 10.70 -2.07
C ALA A 35 18.17 10.60 -0.94
N THR A 36 18.61 11.75 -0.43
CA THR A 36 19.45 11.83 0.77
C THR A 36 18.64 11.69 2.07
N ASP A 37 17.38 12.15 2.07
CA ASP A 37 16.45 12.03 3.20
C ASP A 37 15.32 11.05 2.81
N LEU A 38 15.51 9.79 3.15
CA LEU A 38 14.56 8.72 2.84
C LEU A 38 13.17 8.98 3.46
N GLY A 39 13.12 9.55 4.67
CA GLY A 39 11.86 9.86 5.33
C GLY A 39 11.05 10.89 4.56
N LYS A 40 11.70 11.99 4.15
CA LYS A 40 11.05 13.03 3.31
C LYS A 40 10.68 12.50 1.94
N ALA A 41 11.54 11.71 1.31
CA ALA A 41 11.27 11.17 -0.02
C ALA A 41 10.07 10.20 -0.02
N ASN A 42 10.04 9.21 0.88
CA ASN A 42 8.92 8.28 0.99
C ASN A 42 7.61 9.00 1.38
N SER A 43 7.68 9.98 2.29
CA SER A 43 6.51 10.80 2.65
C SER A 43 5.96 11.59 1.46
N ALA A 44 6.84 12.20 0.66
CA ALA A 44 6.46 12.95 -0.53
C ALA A 44 5.84 12.04 -1.59
N LEU A 45 6.48 10.89 -1.87
CA LEU A 45 5.99 9.92 -2.84
C LEU A 45 4.61 9.39 -2.47
N SER A 46 4.40 8.96 -1.22
CA SER A 46 3.09 8.48 -0.79
C SER A 46 2.03 9.59 -0.86
N MET A 47 2.31 10.79 -0.35
CA MET A 47 1.38 11.92 -0.43
C MET A 47 0.99 12.24 -1.89
N THR A 48 1.97 12.26 -2.80
CA THR A 48 1.69 12.47 -4.23
C THR A 48 0.93 11.32 -4.86
N GLY A 49 1.26 10.08 -4.51
CA GLY A 49 0.59 8.89 -5.01
C GLY A 49 -0.87 8.87 -4.61
N GLU A 50 -1.15 9.14 -3.34
CA GLU A 50 -2.52 9.18 -2.81
C GLU A 50 -3.32 10.35 -3.38
N ALA A 51 -2.71 11.53 -3.54
CA ALA A 51 -3.35 12.66 -4.21
C ALA A 51 -3.71 12.32 -5.67
N VAL A 52 -2.82 11.64 -6.39
CA VAL A 52 -3.07 11.17 -7.76
C VAL A 52 -4.17 10.12 -7.78
N GLN A 53 -4.20 9.17 -6.85
CA GLN A 53 -5.29 8.19 -6.77
C GLN A 53 -6.63 8.87 -6.51
N LEU A 54 -6.71 9.75 -5.50
CA LEU A 54 -7.92 10.46 -5.13
C LEU A 54 -8.49 11.28 -6.28
N ILE A 55 -7.63 12.05 -6.96
CA ILE A 55 -8.01 12.86 -8.12
C ILE A 55 -8.30 11.95 -9.34
N GLY A 56 -7.55 10.88 -9.50
CA GLY A 56 -7.57 9.96 -10.63
C GLY A 56 -8.92 9.25 -10.79
N TRP A 57 -9.52 8.77 -9.69
CA TRP A 57 -10.85 8.16 -9.75
C TRP A 57 -11.91 9.13 -10.29
N GLY A 58 -11.92 10.37 -9.79
CA GLY A 58 -12.88 11.39 -10.21
C GLY A 58 -12.64 11.89 -11.64
N LEU A 59 -11.41 12.31 -11.94
CA LEU A 59 -11.04 12.83 -13.27
C LEU A 59 -11.12 11.75 -14.35
N GLY A 60 -10.71 10.51 -14.04
CA GLY A 60 -10.76 9.40 -14.99
C GLY A 60 -12.19 9.06 -15.40
N GLY A 61 -13.11 8.98 -14.42
CA GLY A 61 -14.53 8.77 -14.69
C GLY A 61 -15.15 9.92 -15.50
N LEU A 62 -14.81 11.16 -15.16
CA LEU A 62 -15.28 12.35 -15.89
C LEU A 62 -14.76 12.38 -17.34
N LEU A 63 -13.47 12.14 -17.56
CA LEU A 63 -12.87 12.10 -18.90
C LEU A 63 -13.55 11.02 -19.75
N PHE A 64 -13.67 9.81 -19.23
CA PHE A 64 -14.33 8.71 -19.94
C PHE A 64 -15.79 9.04 -20.30
N ALA A 65 -16.54 9.64 -19.37
CA ALA A 65 -17.94 9.99 -19.60
C ALA A 65 -18.13 11.15 -20.60
N THR A 66 -17.20 12.09 -20.65
CA THR A 66 -17.33 13.32 -21.45
C THR A 66 -16.77 13.18 -22.86
N ILE A 67 -15.60 12.57 -23.03
CA ILE A 67 -14.91 12.45 -24.33
C ILE A 67 -14.82 11.00 -24.83
N GLY A 68 -15.27 10.02 -24.04
CA GLY A 68 -15.31 8.61 -24.42
C GLY A 68 -13.99 7.87 -24.26
N LEU A 69 -14.04 6.54 -24.34
CA LEU A 69 -12.91 5.64 -24.09
C LEU A 69 -11.67 5.97 -24.93
N LEU A 70 -11.80 6.02 -26.26
CA LEU A 70 -10.66 6.13 -27.18
C LEU A 70 -9.84 7.41 -26.95
N PRO A 71 -10.45 8.62 -26.90
CA PRO A 71 -9.71 9.84 -26.58
C PRO A 71 -9.07 9.81 -25.19
N THR A 72 -9.76 9.28 -24.17
CA THR A 72 -9.20 9.14 -22.82
C THR A 72 -7.97 8.22 -22.82
N THR A 73 -8.02 7.07 -23.49
CA THR A 73 -6.88 6.16 -23.62
C THR A 73 -5.70 6.81 -24.35
N PHE A 74 -5.95 7.63 -25.37
CA PHE A 74 -4.88 8.36 -26.06
C PHE A 74 -4.21 9.40 -25.16
N ILE A 75 -4.98 10.12 -24.34
CA ILE A 75 -4.42 11.04 -23.34
C ILE A 75 -3.54 10.28 -22.34
N ILE A 76 -4.01 9.13 -21.84
CA ILE A 76 -3.23 8.27 -20.93
C ILE A 76 -1.91 7.84 -21.59
N LEU A 77 -1.95 7.40 -22.86
CA LEU A 77 -0.75 7.02 -23.61
C LEU A 77 0.25 8.18 -23.71
N VAL A 78 -0.20 9.39 -24.03
CA VAL A 78 0.66 10.58 -24.10
C VAL A 78 1.29 10.89 -22.74
N LEU A 79 0.52 10.80 -21.64
CA LEU A 79 1.04 11.01 -20.29
C LEU A 79 2.11 9.97 -19.91
N TYR A 80 1.91 8.70 -20.27
CA TYR A 80 2.92 7.66 -20.07
C TYR A 80 4.20 7.93 -20.89
N ILE A 81 4.08 8.36 -22.15
CA ILE A 81 5.24 8.73 -22.97
C ILE A 81 6.01 9.88 -22.34
N ILE A 82 5.31 10.91 -21.85
CA ILE A 82 5.93 12.04 -21.14
C ILE A 82 6.65 11.53 -19.88
N SER A 83 6.00 10.68 -19.08
CA SER A 83 6.61 10.09 -17.88
C SER A 83 7.89 9.30 -18.19
N SER A 84 7.85 8.42 -19.20
CA SER A 84 9.01 7.65 -19.64
C SER A 84 10.14 8.55 -20.17
N PHE A 85 9.80 9.63 -20.89
CA PHE A 85 10.78 10.60 -21.36
C PHE A 85 11.43 11.36 -20.19
N LEU A 86 10.64 11.73 -19.17
CA LEU A 86 11.17 12.38 -17.97
C LEU A 86 12.14 11.48 -17.19
N MET A 87 11.90 10.17 -17.16
CA MET A 87 12.81 9.20 -16.54
C MET A 87 14.20 9.15 -17.19
N LEU A 88 14.32 9.52 -18.48
CA LEU A 88 15.63 9.57 -19.17
C LEU A 88 16.55 10.68 -18.64
N PHE A 89 16.02 11.66 -17.91
CA PHE A 89 16.82 12.72 -17.28
C PHE A 89 17.35 12.34 -15.90
N LEU A 90 16.98 11.17 -15.36
CA LEU A 90 17.57 10.68 -14.12
C LEU A 90 19.05 10.33 -14.34
N PRO A 91 19.95 10.66 -13.40
CA PRO A 91 21.35 10.27 -13.48
C PRO A 91 21.50 8.76 -13.65
N ASN A 92 22.51 8.29 -14.38
CA ASN A 92 22.76 6.85 -14.48
C ASN A 92 23.09 6.28 -13.10
N ALA A 93 22.29 5.32 -12.64
CA ALA A 93 22.65 4.54 -11.47
C ALA A 93 23.75 3.55 -11.82
N GLU A 94 24.83 3.52 -11.04
CA GLU A 94 25.84 2.48 -11.15
C GLU A 94 25.19 1.13 -10.79
N VAL A 95 25.02 0.27 -11.80
CA VAL A 95 24.56 -1.10 -11.59
C VAL A 95 25.81 -1.95 -11.56
N GLU A 96 26.16 -2.51 -10.40
CA GLU A 96 27.11 -3.62 -10.35
C GLU A 96 26.46 -4.82 -11.04
N VAL A 97 26.75 -4.97 -12.33
CA VAL A 97 26.40 -6.19 -13.08
C VAL A 97 27.37 -7.27 -12.63
N LEU A 98 26.93 -8.13 -11.71
CA LEU A 98 27.67 -9.34 -11.36
C LEU A 98 27.62 -10.29 -12.58
N GLU A 99 28.69 -10.31 -13.38
CA GLU A 99 28.81 -11.03 -14.66
C GLU A 99 28.66 -12.57 -14.59
N SER A 100 28.26 -13.16 -13.46
CA SER A 100 28.32 -14.61 -13.24
C SER A 100 27.07 -15.28 -12.65
N GLU A 101 25.95 -14.56 -12.48
CA GLU A 101 24.74 -15.18 -11.90
C GLU A 101 23.91 -15.92 -12.97
N THR A 102 23.50 -17.15 -12.68
CA THR A 102 22.55 -17.87 -13.54
C THR A 102 21.13 -17.28 -13.40
N ASN A 103 20.30 -17.39 -14.44
CA ASN A 103 18.91 -16.86 -14.43
C ASN A 103 18.08 -17.32 -13.20
N LEU A 104 18.33 -18.54 -12.72
CA LEU A 104 17.63 -19.11 -11.56
C LEU A 104 18.16 -18.56 -10.23
N GLU A 105 19.47 -18.31 -10.14
CA GLU A 105 20.09 -17.68 -8.97
C GLU A 105 19.61 -16.24 -8.79
N ILE A 106 19.46 -15.49 -9.88
CA ILE A 106 18.93 -14.11 -9.87
C ILE A 106 17.50 -14.11 -9.29
N LEU A 107 16.63 -15.01 -9.77
CA LEU A 107 15.24 -15.11 -9.30
C LEU A 107 15.13 -15.54 -7.83
N LEU A 108 15.99 -16.45 -7.37
CA LEU A 108 15.97 -16.94 -5.99
C LEU A 108 16.72 -16.04 -5.00
N LYS A 109 17.50 -15.07 -5.50
CA LYS A 109 18.33 -14.17 -4.69
C LYS A 109 17.50 -13.41 -3.65
N GLY A 110 16.41 -12.78 -4.09
CA GLY A 110 15.48 -12.06 -3.21
C GLY A 110 14.91 -12.97 -2.12
N TRP A 111 14.45 -14.17 -2.50
CA TRP A 111 13.86 -15.15 -1.58
C TRP A 111 14.86 -15.60 -0.52
N LYS A 112 16.10 -15.88 -0.94
CA LYS A 112 17.19 -16.30 -0.05
C LYS A 112 17.58 -15.17 0.92
N LEU A 113 17.61 -13.93 0.45
CA LEU A 113 17.87 -12.75 1.30
C LEU A 113 16.79 -12.59 2.37
N VAL A 114 15.52 -12.61 1.95
CA VAL A 114 14.37 -12.51 2.87
C VAL A 114 14.38 -13.65 3.89
N ALA A 115 14.63 -14.89 3.46
CA ALA A 115 14.63 -16.06 4.35
C ALA A 115 15.78 -16.04 5.37
N ARG A 116 16.95 -15.52 5.00
CA ARG A 116 18.15 -15.51 5.88
C ARG A 116 18.18 -14.32 6.82
N ASN A 117 17.71 -13.14 6.38
CA ASN A 117 17.80 -11.93 7.18
C ASN A 117 16.63 -11.85 8.18
N PRO A 118 16.88 -11.89 9.50
CA PRO A 118 15.82 -11.80 10.50
C PRO A 118 15.03 -10.48 10.46
N ARG A 119 15.65 -9.37 10.04
CA ARG A 119 14.99 -8.07 9.87
C ARG A 119 13.95 -8.11 8.74
N LEU A 120 14.28 -8.77 7.63
CA LEU A 120 13.36 -8.95 6.50
C LEU A 120 12.22 -9.92 6.82
N ARG A 121 12.49 -10.99 7.58
CA ARG A 121 11.41 -11.88 8.04
C ARG A 121 10.44 -11.17 8.98
N LEU A 122 10.93 -10.28 9.83
CA LEU A 122 10.09 -9.42 10.66
C LEU A 122 9.20 -8.55 9.78
N PHE A 123 9.77 -7.87 8.79
CA PHE A 123 9.03 -7.04 7.84
C PHE A 123 7.93 -7.84 7.13
N VAL A 124 8.26 -9.00 6.55
CA VAL A 124 7.27 -9.88 5.89
C VAL A 124 6.16 -10.30 6.84
N SER A 125 6.51 -10.66 8.09
CA SER A 125 5.51 -11.09 9.08
C SER A 125 4.58 -9.95 9.48
N ALA A 126 5.11 -8.74 9.66
CA ALA A 126 4.32 -7.54 9.96
C ALA A 126 3.40 -7.20 8.78
N ASN A 127 3.95 -7.16 7.56
CA ASN A 127 3.22 -6.88 6.35
C ASN A 127 2.07 -7.88 6.09
N LEU A 128 2.26 -9.17 6.36
CA LEU A 128 1.17 -10.16 6.24
C LEU A 128 0.02 -9.90 7.23
N LEU A 129 0.32 -9.50 8.47
CA LEU A 129 -0.69 -9.13 9.46
C LEU A 129 -1.44 -7.86 9.04
N GLU A 130 -0.71 -6.89 8.49
CA GLU A 130 -1.28 -5.66 7.95
C GLU A 130 -2.21 -5.92 6.77
N ILE A 131 -1.79 -6.72 5.78
CA ILE A 131 -2.63 -7.06 4.61
C ILE A 131 -3.92 -7.73 5.06
N PHE A 132 -3.82 -8.66 6.02
CA PHE A 132 -4.99 -9.31 6.57
C PHE A 132 -5.92 -8.30 7.27
N SER A 133 -5.36 -7.41 8.09
CA SER A 133 -6.12 -6.35 8.75
C SER A 133 -6.79 -5.40 7.76
N ASN A 134 -6.05 -4.94 6.75
CA ASN A 134 -6.52 -3.99 5.75
C ASN A 134 -7.58 -4.55 4.81
N THR A 135 -7.74 -5.87 4.78
CA THR A 135 -8.78 -6.52 3.97
C THR A 135 -10.18 -6.02 4.31
N ILE A 136 -10.44 -5.59 5.56
CA ILE A 136 -11.76 -5.03 5.94
C ILE A 136 -12.14 -3.77 5.15
N TRP A 137 -11.15 -3.05 4.60
CA TRP A 137 -11.34 -1.81 3.85
C TRP A 137 -11.69 -2.04 2.37
N VAL A 138 -11.64 -3.29 1.91
CA VAL A 138 -12.03 -3.64 0.54
C VAL A 138 -13.52 -3.38 0.33
N SER A 139 -13.89 -2.98 -0.89
CA SER A 139 -15.25 -2.58 -1.26
C SER A 139 -16.31 -3.61 -0.86
N SER A 140 -16.05 -4.91 -1.04
CA SER A 140 -16.99 -5.97 -0.69
C SER A 140 -17.39 -5.98 0.79
N ILE A 141 -16.48 -5.59 1.69
CA ILE A 141 -16.71 -5.62 3.14
C ILE A 141 -17.24 -4.27 3.63
N ILE A 142 -16.62 -3.15 3.25
CA ILE A 142 -17.09 -1.82 3.69
C ILE A 142 -18.48 -1.51 3.14
N LEU A 143 -18.85 -1.99 1.95
CA LEU A 143 -20.21 -1.78 1.45
C LEU A 143 -21.23 -2.41 2.38
N VAL A 144 -21.01 -3.65 2.83
CA VAL A 144 -21.86 -4.32 3.84
C VAL A 144 -21.94 -3.48 5.13
N PHE A 145 -20.82 -2.92 5.59
CA PHE A 145 -20.81 -2.03 6.78
C PHE A 145 -21.72 -0.81 6.57
N VAL A 146 -21.58 -0.14 5.43
CA VAL A 146 -22.27 1.11 5.12
C VAL A 146 -23.77 0.86 4.88
N THR A 147 -24.13 -0.18 4.15
CA THR A 147 -25.53 -0.43 3.78
C THR A 147 -26.30 -1.13 4.89
N GLU A 148 -25.71 -2.12 5.56
CA GLU A 148 -26.42 -2.94 6.55
C GLU A 148 -26.30 -2.37 7.97
N LEU A 149 -25.10 -1.91 8.37
CA LEU A 149 -24.90 -1.41 9.73
C LEU A 149 -25.22 0.08 9.86
N LEU A 150 -24.71 0.91 8.96
CA LEU A 150 -24.95 2.37 9.00
C LEU A 150 -26.29 2.78 8.38
N ASN A 151 -26.95 1.89 7.63
CA ASN A 151 -28.19 2.18 6.88
C ASN A 151 -28.04 3.41 5.97
N LYS A 152 -26.92 3.49 5.26
CA LYS A 152 -26.58 4.57 4.32
C LYS A 152 -26.47 4.07 2.88
N THR A 153 -26.44 5.02 1.95
CA THR A 153 -26.24 4.74 0.53
C THR A 153 -24.79 4.35 0.25
N GLU A 154 -24.58 3.63 -0.85
CA GLU A 154 -23.26 3.20 -1.34
C GLU A 154 -22.28 4.39 -1.53
N SER A 155 -22.79 5.61 -1.72
CA SER A 155 -21.98 6.83 -1.80
C SER A 155 -21.07 7.03 -0.59
N TYR A 156 -21.46 6.54 0.59
CA TYR A 156 -20.64 6.65 1.80
C TYR A 156 -19.36 5.80 1.76
N TRP A 157 -19.31 4.75 0.94
CA TRP A 157 -18.06 4.05 0.65
C TRP A 157 -17.07 5.00 -0.05
N GLY A 158 -17.52 5.73 -1.08
CA GLY A 158 -16.69 6.72 -1.77
C GLY A 158 -16.26 7.88 -0.87
N TYR A 159 -17.14 8.33 0.03
CA TYR A 159 -16.79 9.34 1.03
C TYR A 159 -15.75 8.84 2.04
N SER A 160 -15.86 7.58 2.47
CA SER A 160 -14.89 6.96 3.37
C SER A 160 -13.51 6.84 2.73
N ASN A 161 -13.45 6.41 1.46
CA ASN A 161 -12.19 6.37 0.71
C ASN A 161 -11.57 7.77 0.58
N THR A 162 -12.38 8.78 0.25
CA THR A 162 -11.92 10.18 0.22
C THR A 162 -11.39 10.65 1.57
N ALA A 163 -12.09 10.32 2.65
CA ALA A 163 -11.66 10.67 4.00
C ALA A 163 -10.34 9.98 4.37
N TYR A 164 -10.19 8.70 4.05
CA TYR A 164 -8.96 7.93 4.21
C TYR A 164 -7.79 8.56 3.46
N SER A 165 -7.96 8.89 2.18
CA SER A 165 -6.94 9.58 1.36
C SER A 165 -6.55 10.95 1.93
N ILE A 166 -7.52 11.74 2.41
CA ILE A 166 -7.24 13.01 3.09
C ILE A 166 -6.38 12.78 4.34
N GLY A 167 -6.68 11.72 5.10
CA GLY A 167 -5.89 11.27 6.23
C GLY A 167 -4.43 11.07 5.85
N ILE A 168 -4.19 10.21 4.83
CA ILE A 168 -2.85 9.92 4.30
C ILE A 168 -2.11 11.18 3.88
N ILE A 169 -2.76 12.07 3.12
CA ILE A 169 -2.14 13.31 2.63
C ILE A 169 -1.69 14.20 3.79
N ILE A 170 -2.55 14.37 4.82
CA ILE A 170 -2.23 15.19 6.00
C ILE A 170 -1.06 14.59 6.78
N SER A 171 -1.08 13.29 7.06
CA SER A 171 0.04 12.61 7.74
C SER A 171 1.30 12.58 6.90
N GLY A 172 1.21 12.48 5.57
CA GLY A 172 2.35 12.57 4.67
C GLY A 172 3.06 13.91 4.82
N LEU A 173 2.31 15.02 4.93
CA LEU A 173 2.89 16.34 5.21
C LEU A 173 3.52 16.42 6.62
N ILE A 174 2.89 15.80 7.62
CA ILE A 174 3.42 15.75 8.99
C ILE A 174 4.72 14.93 9.04
N ALA A 175 4.72 13.73 8.46
CA ALA A 175 5.86 12.84 8.36
C ALA A 175 6.99 13.47 7.53
N PHE A 176 6.67 14.22 6.47
CA PHE A 176 7.66 14.99 5.71
C PHE A 176 8.35 16.06 6.57
N ARG A 177 7.58 16.82 7.37
CA ARG A 177 8.16 17.90 8.21
C ARG A 177 8.89 17.39 9.43
N LEU A 178 8.47 16.25 9.98
CA LEU A 178 8.98 15.70 11.24
C LEU A 178 9.75 14.38 11.02
N SER A 179 10.20 14.10 9.79
CA SER A 179 10.82 12.82 9.41
C SER A 179 11.94 12.43 10.36
N GLU A 180 12.84 13.37 10.69
CA GLU A 180 13.95 13.16 11.61
C GLU A 180 13.50 12.67 13.00
N LYS A 181 12.39 13.18 13.52
CA LYS A 181 11.86 12.77 14.84
C LYS A 181 11.27 11.37 14.79
N PHE A 182 10.50 11.06 13.75
CA PHE A 182 9.92 9.73 13.56
C PHE A 182 11.01 8.68 13.32
N LEU A 183 12.05 9.04 12.56
CA LEU A 183 13.17 8.15 12.27
C LEU A 183 14.18 8.03 13.43
N ALA A 184 14.20 8.96 14.38
CA ALA A 184 14.98 8.81 15.61
C ALA A 184 14.40 7.74 16.55
N ALA A 185 13.08 7.50 16.47
CA ALA A 185 12.33 6.55 17.29
C ALA A 185 11.50 5.63 16.38
N LYS A 186 12.18 4.90 15.47
CA LYS A 186 11.53 4.13 14.37
C LYS A 186 10.51 3.13 14.89
N TRP A 187 10.88 2.30 15.87
CA TRP A 187 9.97 1.25 16.34
C TRP A 187 8.78 1.85 17.10
N GLU A 188 8.97 2.94 17.85
CA GLU A 188 7.88 3.68 18.49
C GLU A 188 6.94 4.29 17.46
N SER A 189 7.51 4.88 16.41
CA SER A 189 6.78 5.52 15.31
C SER A 189 5.97 4.55 14.47
N ILE A 190 6.30 3.26 14.50
CA ILE A 190 5.50 2.18 13.89
C ILE A 190 4.46 1.66 14.90
N LEU A 191 4.88 1.43 16.15
CA LEU A 191 4.06 0.80 17.18
C LEU A 191 2.86 1.67 17.61
N PHE A 192 3.08 2.97 17.84
CA PHE A 192 2.00 3.83 18.32
C PHE A 192 0.85 3.96 17.31
N PRO A 193 1.11 4.19 16.00
CA PRO A 193 0.06 4.17 15.01
C PRO A 193 -0.67 2.83 14.91
N LEU A 194 0.02 1.69 15.00
CA LEU A 194 -0.64 0.36 14.97
C LEU A 194 -1.65 0.18 16.11
N VAL A 195 -1.24 0.51 17.34
CA VAL A 195 -2.14 0.42 18.51
C VAL A 195 -3.31 1.39 18.35
N ALA A 196 -3.05 2.62 17.89
CA ALA A 196 -4.09 3.60 17.64
C ALA A 196 -5.07 3.14 16.54
N MET A 197 -4.58 2.53 15.45
CA MET A 197 -5.41 1.97 14.38
C MET A 197 -6.30 0.86 14.89
N ALA A 198 -5.78 -0.05 15.73
CA ALA A 198 -6.59 -1.10 16.35
C ALA A 198 -7.73 -0.51 17.20
N ILE A 199 -7.43 0.50 18.01
CA ILE A 199 -8.43 1.20 18.83
C ILE A 199 -9.47 1.91 17.96
N VAL A 200 -9.04 2.66 16.95
CA VAL A 200 -9.93 3.37 16.02
C VAL A 200 -10.84 2.38 15.28
N THR A 201 -10.28 1.27 14.79
CA THR A 201 -11.02 0.20 14.10
C THR A 201 -12.12 -0.38 14.99
N LEU A 202 -11.83 -0.69 16.26
CA LEU A 202 -12.86 -1.15 17.19
C LEU A 202 -13.87 -0.05 17.54
N THR A 203 -13.43 1.20 17.64
CA THR A 203 -14.30 2.34 17.95
C THR A 203 -15.35 2.56 16.85
N ILE A 204 -15.03 2.27 15.58
CA ILE A 204 -15.99 2.28 14.46
C ILE A 204 -17.19 1.35 14.73
N LEU A 205 -16.97 0.18 15.35
CA LEU A 205 -18.06 -0.75 15.70
C LEU A 205 -18.95 -0.22 16.83
N TYR A 206 -18.37 0.46 17.82
CA TYR A 206 -19.09 0.96 18.99
C TYR A 206 -19.87 2.26 18.69
N PHE A 207 -19.45 3.02 17.69
CA PHE A 207 -20.10 4.24 17.25
C PHE A 207 -20.48 4.17 15.77
N PRO A 208 -21.47 3.33 15.39
CA PRO A 208 -21.91 3.14 14.00
C PRO A 208 -22.74 4.35 13.53
N ASN A 209 -22.09 5.51 13.46
CA ASN A 209 -22.61 6.76 12.93
C ASN A 209 -21.81 7.13 11.69
N ALA A 210 -22.47 7.52 10.62
CA ALA A 210 -21.84 7.87 9.36
C ALA A 210 -20.77 8.97 9.47
N GLN A 211 -20.99 10.01 10.29
CA GLN A 211 -19.99 11.07 10.50
C GLN A 211 -18.76 10.56 11.25
N MET A 212 -18.97 9.73 12.28
CA MET A 212 -17.88 9.10 13.02
C MET A 212 -17.12 8.12 12.15
N PHE A 213 -17.81 7.36 11.30
CA PHE A 213 -17.17 6.46 10.34
C PHE A 213 -16.24 7.21 9.38
N LEU A 214 -16.65 8.36 8.83
CA LEU A 214 -15.78 9.18 7.98
C LEU A 214 -14.59 9.77 8.76
N LEU A 215 -14.82 10.27 9.97
CA LEU A 215 -13.75 10.77 10.84
C LEU A 215 -12.73 9.66 11.15
N PHE A 216 -13.21 8.47 11.54
CA PHE A 216 -12.35 7.34 11.83
C PHE A 216 -11.65 6.80 10.58
N SER A 217 -12.30 6.82 9.41
CA SER A 217 -11.64 6.49 8.13
C SER A 217 -10.45 7.42 7.86
N ALA A 218 -10.63 8.72 8.07
CA ALA A 218 -9.53 9.68 7.97
C ALA A 218 -8.43 9.44 9.01
N LEU A 219 -8.80 9.09 10.25
CA LEU A 219 -7.81 8.75 11.28
C LEU A 219 -7.05 7.46 10.93
N VAL A 220 -7.70 6.43 10.39
CA VAL A 220 -7.00 5.21 9.96
C VAL A 220 -6.02 5.53 8.83
N GLY A 221 -6.42 6.30 7.82
CA GLY A 221 -5.52 6.73 6.74
C GLY A 221 -4.35 7.60 7.24
N MET A 222 -4.62 8.46 8.24
CA MET A 222 -3.56 9.25 8.87
C MET A 222 -2.54 8.35 9.59
N LEU A 223 -3.02 7.38 10.36
CA LEU A 223 -2.16 6.49 11.15
C LEU A 223 -1.41 5.49 10.27
N SER A 224 -2.02 4.98 9.19
CA SER A 224 -1.36 4.05 8.26
C SER A 224 -0.13 4.71 7.65
N GLN A 225 -0.25 5.95 7.17
CA GLN A 225 0.88 6.66 6.57
C GLN A 225 1.98 7.00 7.58
N LEU A 226 1.61 7.35 8.82
CA LEU A 226 2.59 7.62 9.89
C LEU A 226 3.43 6.37 10.22
N LYS A 227 2.84 5.18 10.09
CA LYS A 227 3.50 3.89 10.24
C LYS A 227 4.37 3.55 9.01
N GLU A 228 3.81 3.71 7.81
CA GLU A 228 4.38 3.25 6.55
C GLU A 228 5.71 3.92 6.21
N VAL A 229 5.89 5.19 6.57
CA VAL A 229 7.14 5.93 6.29
C VAL A 229 8.35 5.35 7.05
N PRO A 230 8.36 5.25 8.39
CA PRO A 230 9.43 4.57 9.12
C PRO A 230 9.67 3.13 8.68
N GLU A 231 8.61 2.40 8.34
CA GLU A 231 8.71 1.00 7.90
C GLU A 231 9.40 0.86 6.53
N SER A 232 9.05 1.73 5.57
CA SER A 232 9.70 1.82 4.27
C SER A 232 11.18 2.18 4.41
N VAL A 233 11.50 3.14 5.28
CA VAL A 233 12.88 3.53 5.56
C VAL A 233 13.65 2.37 6.22
N PHE A 234 13.03 1.66 7.17
CA PHE A 234 13.64 0.48 7.80
C PHE A 234 13.99 -0.61 6.78
N LEU A 235 13.10 -0.88 5.82
CA LEU A 235 13.38 -1.82 4.73
C LEU A 235 14.54 -1.34 3.85
N GLN A 236 14.49 -0.07 3.44
CA GLN A 236 15.48 0.55 2.55
C GLN A 236 16.88 0.59 3.17
N GLU A 237 17.00 0.81 4.48
CA GLU A 237 18.29 0.78 5.20
C GLU A 237 18.77 -0.65 5.53
N THR A 238 17.87 -1.64 5.54
CA THR A 238 18.21 -3.03 5.87
C THR A 238 18.87 -3.78 4.70
N VAL A 239 18.62 -3.34 3.47
CA VAL A 239 19.03 -4.04 2.25
C VAL A 239 19.95 -3.14 1.44
N GLU A 240 21.06 -3.69 0.97
CA GLU A 240 21.96 -2.99 0.04
C GLU A 240 21.21 -2.54 -1.21
N GLU A 241 21.54 -1.36 -1.73
CA GLU A 241 20.81 -0.74 -2.85
C GLU A 241 20.72 -1.63 -4.09
N ASN A 242 21.76 -2.41 -4.37
CA ASN A 242 21.82 -3.35 -5.49
C ASN A 242 20.93 -4.59 -5.31
N HIS A 243 20.39 -4.80 -4.11
CA HIS A 243 19.52 -5.93 -3.78
C HIS A 243 18.09 -5.51 -3.45
N LEU A 244 17.80 -4.21 -3.36
CA LEU A 244 16.46 -3.69 -3.06
C LEU A 244 15.41 -4.17 -4.08
N VAL A 245 15.71 -4.09 -5.39
CA VAL A 245 14.77 -4.55 -6.43
C VAL A 245 14.38 -6.02 -6.21
N ASN A 246 15.35 -6.87 -5.86
CA ASN A 246 15.12 -8.29 -5.63
C ASN A 246 14.23 -8.54 -4.40
N VAL A 247 14.44 -7.77 -3.34
CA VAL A 247 13.63 -7.88 -2.11
C VAL A 247 12.23 -7.34 -2.35
N TYR A 248 12.07 -6.15 -2.96
CA TYR A 248 10.75 -5.61 -3.31
C TYR A 248 9.96 -6.53 -4.24
N SER A 249 10.63 -7.18 -5.20
CA SER A 249 9.96 -8.15 -6.08
C SER A 249 9.38 -9.34 -5.31
N VAL A 250 10.10 -9.83 -4.28
CA VAL A 250 9.58 -10.90 -3.41
C VAL A 250 8.43 -10.40 -2.55
N LEU A 251 8.55 -9.20 -1.99
CA LEU A 251 7.49 -8.58 -1.21
C LEU A 251 6.23 -8.40 -2.06
N GLU A 252 6.33 -7.92 -3.29
CA GLU A 252 5.20 -7.74 -4.20
C GLU A 252 4.46 -9.06 -4.47
N VAL A 253 5.21 -10.14 -4.73
CA VAL A 253 4.63 -11.47 -4.94
C VAL A 253 3.95 -11.99 -3.67
N ILE A 254 4.60 -11.87 -2.52
CA ILE A 254 4.02 -12.29 -1.23
C ILE A 254 2.75 -11.49 -0.94
N SER A 255 2.81 -10.16 -1.09
CA SER A 255 1.71 -9.25 -0.80
C SER A 255 0.50 -9.51 -1.69
N THR A 256 0.71 -9.67 -3.00
CA THR A 256 -0.37 -9.91 -3.97
C THR A 256 -1.05 -11.25 -3.72
N LEU A 257 -0.28 -12.31 -3.46
CA LEU A 257 -0.82 -13.63 -3.15
C LEU A 257 -1.55 -13.63 -1.80
N ALA A 258 -0.96 -13.02 -0.77
CA ALA A 258 -1.56 -12.91 0.54
C ALA A 258 -2.87 -12.13 0.48
N PHE A 259 -2.89 -10.97 -0.18
CA PHE A 259 -4.09 -10.16 -0.37
C PHE A 259 -5.19 -10.96 -1.07
N SER A 260 -4.87 -11.67 -2.15
CA SER A 260 -5.84 -12.49 -2.88
C SER A 260 -6.49 -13.57 -1.99
N VAL A 261 -5.69 -14.26 -1.17
CA VAL A 261 -6.18 -15.29 -0.25
C VAL A 261 -6.95 -14.67 0.92
N PHE A 262 -6.44 -13.60 1.51
CA PHE A 262 -7.04 -12.96 2.68
C PHE A 262 -8.36 -12.25 2.35
N VAL A 263 -8.49 -11.64 1.16
CA VAL A 263 -9.78 -11.11 0.69
C VAL A 263 -10.84 -12.18 0.61
N LEU A 264 -10.52 -13.36 0.07
CA LEU A 264 -11.45 -14.48 0.01
C LEU A 264 -11.81 -14.98 1.42
N LEU A 265 -10.81 -15.14 2.29
CA LEU A 265 -11.03 -15.61 3.66
C LEU A 265 -11.88 -14.63 4.46
N MET A 266 -11.55 -13.33 4.43
CA MET A 266 -12.26 -12.31 5.18
C MET A 266 -13.67 -12.09 4.63
N SER A 267 -13.88 -12.15 3.31
CA SER A 267 -15.23 -12.09 2.72
C SER A 267 -16.10 -13.26 3.21
N TYR A 268 -15.55 -14.48 3.22
CA TYR A 268 -16.25 -15.65 3.76
C TYR A 268 -16.57 -15.49 5.26
N ILE A 269 -15.63 -14.93 6.04
CA ILE A 269 -15.85 -14.66 7.47
C ILE A 269 -16.94 -13.61 7.67
N THR A 270 -16.92 -12.52 6.89
CA THR A 270 -17.94 -11.47 6.94
C THR A 270 -19.32 -12.03 6.62
N GLU A 271 -19.45 -12.86 5.59
CA GLU A 271 -20.72 -13.48 5.20
C GLU A 271 -21.24 -14.48 6.25
N SER A 272 -20.36 -15.32 6.79
CA SER A 272 -20.76 -16.42 7.68
C SER A 272 -20.94 -16.00 9.15
N PHE A 273 -20.12 -15.08 9.62
CA PHE A 273 -20.04 -14.69 11.04
C PHE A 273 -20.40 -13.23 11.29
N GLY A 274 -20.63 -12.45 10.23
CA GLY A 274 -20.98 -11.05 10.31
C GLY A 274 -19.77 -10.11 10.34
N ILE A 275 -20.03 -8.86 9.98
CA ILE A 275 -18.99 -7.85 9.80
C ILE A 275 -18.26 -7.47 11.09
N SER A 276 -18.94 -7.50 12.24
CA SER A 276 -18.34 -7.20 13.54
C SER A 276 -17.14 -8.11 13.86
N ILE A 277 -17.23 -9.41 13.52
CA ILE A 277 -16.12 -10.36 13.73
C ILE A 277 -14.92 -10.00 12.84
N SER A 278 -15.17 -9.52 11.63
CA SER A 278 -14.10 -9.12 10.69
C SER A 278 -13.31 -7.92 11.21
N PHE A 279 -14.00 -6.93 11.79
CA PHE A 279 -13.36 -5.78 12.45
C PHE A 279 -12.56 -6.19 13.71
N TRP A 280 -13.08 -7.13 14.51
CA TRP A 280 -12.34 -7.67 15.65
C TRP A 280 -11.06 -8.39 15.23
N LEU A 281 -11.14 -9.24 14.20
CA LEU A 281 -9.97 -9.93 13.66
C LEU A 281 -8.93 -8.95 13.12
N SER A 282 -9.38 -7.91 12.41
CA SER A 282 -8.50 -6.84 11.93
C SER A 282 -7.76 -6.14 13.08
N ALA A 283 -8.47 -5.73 14.13
CA ALA A 283 -7.86 -5.12 15.31
C ALA A 283 -6.90 -6.06 16.05
N ILE A 284 -7.22 -7.36 16.15
CA ILE A 284 -6.34 -8.37 16.74
C ILE A 284 -5.05 -8.49 15.93
N CYS A 285 -5.14 -8.53 14.60
CA CYS A 285 -3.96 -8.60 13.73
C CYS A 285 -3.05 -7.37 13.88
N LEU A 286 -3.61 -6.16 13.93
CA LEU A 286 -2.85 -4.92 14.21
C LEU A 286 -2.17 -4.98 15.59
N MET A 287 -2.84 -5.52 16.61
CA MET A 287 -2.24 -5.68 17.93
C MET A 287 -1.13 -6.74 17.94
N ILE A 288 -1.29 -7.86 17.22
CA ILE A 288 -0.23 -8.87 17.06
C ILE A 288 0.98 -8.25 16.35
N GLU A 289 0.74 -7.45 15.31
CA GLU A 289 1.80 -6.71 14.61
C GLU A 289 2.53 -5.76 15.56
N ALA A 290 1.80 -4.95 16.34
CA ALA A 290 2.38 -4.06 17.34
C ALA A 290 3.23 -4.81 18.38
N ILE A 291 2.74 -5.96 18.88
CA ILE A 291 3.48 -6.81 19.81
C ILE A 291 4.75 -7.36 19.15
N LEU A 292 4.67 -7.78 17.88
CA LEU A 292 5.82 -8.28 17.14
C LEU A 292 6.90 -7.21 16.98
N ILE A 293 6.52 -5.98 16.63
CA ILE A 293 7.41 -4.82 16.54
C ILE A 293 8.04 -4.53 17.92
N TYR A 294 7.26 -4.56 19.00
CA TYR A 294 7.77 -4.32 20.36
C TYR A 294 8.80 -5.36 20.82
N ILE A 295 8.53 -6.65 20.58
CA ILE A 295 9.42 -7.76 20.94
C ILE A 295 10.73 -7.67 20.16
N ARG A 296 10.67 -7.24 18.89
CA ARG A 296 11.82 -7.17 17.99
C ARG A 296 12.36 -5.75 17.81
N ARG A 297 12.06 -4.82 18.74
CA ARG A 297 12.48 -3.42 18.68
C ARG A 297 13.99 -3.22 18.49
N ASP A 298 14.81 -4.17 18.96
CA ASP A 298 16.27 -4.13 18.77
C ASP A 298 16.71 -4.22 17.30
N TYR A 299 15.83 -4.68 16.39
CA TYR A 299 16.12 -4.71 14.96
C TYR A 299 16.08 -3.34 14.30
N PHE A 300 15.40 -2.36 14.91
CA PHE A 300 15.23 -0.99 14.40
C PHE A 300 16.34 -0.03 14.84
N LYS A 301 17.36 -0.54 15.54
CA LYS A 301 18.59 0.17 15.88
C LYS A 301 19.59 0.12 14.73
#